data_AF-A0A4Q3CU16-F1
#
_entry.id   AF-A0A4Q3CU16-F1
#
_cell.length_a   1.000
_cell.length_b   1.000
_cell.length_c   1.000
_cell.angle_alpha   90.00
_cell.angle_beta   90.00
_cell.angle_gamma   90.00
#
_symmetry.space_group_name_H-M   'P 1'
#
loop_
_entity.id
_entity.type
_entity.pdbx_description
1 polymer ?
#
loop_
_entity_poly.entity_id
_entity_poly.type
_entity_poly.pdbx_seq_one_letter_code
_entity_poly.pdbx_strand_id
1 'polypeptide(L)'
;MVDIRPFRGLRPKVELVERVAALPYDVSSQDEVMAKKINPYSFYHITRSEIDVATGAPVNSKEVYEKAKENLERFINDGILIQDEKPCYYIYRITMNGRSQTGLVCCSALKDYEEGRIKKHEQGRGLPGRLLGPVLLKGGNL
;
A
#
# COMPACT_ATOMS: atom_id res chain seq x y z
N MET A 1 -19.55 17.50 8.04
CA MET A 1 -18.08 17.58 7.94
C MET A 1 -17.54 16.15 7.94
N VAL A 2 -16.52 15.85 7.14
CA VAL A 2 -15.93 14.49 7.09
C VAL A 2 -15.08 14.26 8.35
N ASP A 3 -15.26 13.12 9.02
CA ASP A 3 -14.44 12.72 10.18
C ASP A 3 -13.19 11.97 9.68
N ILE A 4 -12.03 12.60 9.86
CA ILE A 4 -10.73 12.01 9.55
C ILE A 4 -9.92 11.79 10.83
N ARG A 5 -9.15 10.70 10.86
CA ARG A 5 -8.32 10.32 12.02
C ARG A 5 -6.91 9.94 11.61
N PRO A 6 -5.90 10.26 12.44
CA PRO A 6 -4.55 9.80 12.21
C PRO A 6 -4.43 8.31 12.53
N PHE A 7 -3.39 7.65 12.02
CA PHE A 7 -3.08 6.25 12.33
C PHE A 7 -1.57 6.04 12.43
N ARG A 8 -1.17 4.92 13.04
CA ARG A 8 0.25 4.52 13.12
C ARG A 8 0.60 3.74 11.85
N GLY A 9 1.24 4.41 10.91
CA GLY A 9 1.66 3.84 9.63
C GLY A 9 2.81 2.86 9.79
N LEU A 10 2.75 1.80 8.99
CA LEU A 10 3.86 0.87 8.78
C LEU A 10 4.56 1.29 7.49
N ARG A 11 5.81 1.73 7.60
CA ARG A 11 6.57 2.31 6.48
C ARG A 11 8.02 1.85 6.46
N PRO A 12 8.72 1.92 5.32
CA PRO A 12 10.14 1.63 5.28
C PRO A 12 10.96 2.55 6.19
N LYS A 13 12.08 2.04 6.70
CA LYS A 13 13.16 2.89 7.21
C LYS A 13 13.68 3.79 6.08
N VAL A 14 14.07 5.02 6.42
CA VAL A 14 14.41 6.07 5.45
C VAL A 14 15.53 5.61 4.51
N GLU A 15 16.55 4.96 5.06
CA GLU A 15 17.71 4.42 4.34
C GLU A 15 17.40 3.22 3.44
N LEU A 16 16.21 2.61 3.57
CA LEU A 16 15.77 1.47 2.77
C LEU A 16 14.67 1.83 1.77
N VAL A 17 14.15 3.06 1.77
CA VAL A 17 12.99 3.47 0.94
C VAL A 17 13.17 3.12 -0.53
N GLU A 18 14.32 3.46 -1.13
CA GLU A 18 14.59 3.20 -2.55
C GLU A 18 14.66 1.70 -2.88
N ARG A 19 15.15 0.90 -1.93
CA ARG A 19 15.29 -0.55 -2.08
C ARG A 19 13.96 -1.27 -1.88
N VAL A 20 13.08 -0.71 -1.06
CA VAL A 20 11.75 -1.27 -0.80
C VAL A 20 10.78 -0.93 -1.93
N ALA A 21 10.89 0.26 -2.53
CA ALA A 21 9.98 0.70 -3.59
C ALA A 21 9.78 -0.35 -4.71
N ALA A 22 8.51 -0.56 -5.07
CA ALA A 22 8.08 -1.44 -6.15
C ALA A 22 7.00 -0.72 -6.99
N LEU A 23 6.87 -1.09 -8.26
CA LEU A 23 5.77 -0.58 -9.08
C LEU A 23 4.44 -1.19 -8.58
N PRO A 24 3.29 -0.59 -8.94
CA PRO A 24 1.99 -1.18 -8.68
C PRO A 24 1.91 -2.65 -9.14
N TYR A 25 1.14 -3.46 -8.42
CA TYR A 25 1.09 -4.91 -8.62
C TYR A 25 0.48 -5.30 -9.98
N ASP A 26 -0.30 -4.41 -10.60
CA ASP A 26 -1.08 -4.61 -11.82
C ASP A 26 -0.38 -4.14 -13.11
N VAL A 27 0.73 -3.40 -12.99
CA VAL A 27 1.45 -2.83 -14.16
C VAL A 27 2.69 -3.63 -14.56
N SER A 28 3.14 -4.58 -13.75
CA SER A 28 4.40 -5.30 -13.96
C SER A 28 4.20 -6.70 -14.51
N SER A 29 4.97 -7.03 -15.54
CA SER A 29 5.03 -8.37 -16.12
C SER A 29 5.70 -9.38 -15.17
N GLN A 30 5.41 -10.67 -15.31
CA GLN A 30 6.01 -11.71 -14.44
C GLN A 30 7.54 -11.70 -14.48
N ASP A 31 8.13 -11.48 -15.66
CA ASP A 31 9.59 -11.42 -15.82
C ASP A 31 10.21 -10.24 -15.06
N GLU A 32 9.57 -9.07 -15.10
CA GLU A 32 10.00 -7.89 -14.34
C GLU A 32 9.92 -8.12 -12.83
N VAL A 33 8.86 -8.77 -12.35
CA VAL A 33 8.74 -9.10 -10.93
C VAL A 33 9.81 -10.12 -10.53
N MET A 34 10.06 -11.15 -11.34
CA MET A 34 11.11 -12.13 -11.06
C MET A 34 12.52 -11.53 -11.06
N ALA A 35 12.81 -10.58 -11.94
CA ALA A 35 14.08 -9.86 -11.91
C ALA A 35 14.30 -9.10 -10.59
N LYS A 36 13.24 -8.73 -9.87
CA LYS A 36 13.34 -8.03 -8.57
C LYS A 36 13.58 -8.97 -7.39
N LYS A 37 13.44 -10.29 -7.55
CA LYS A 37 13.71 -11.29 -6.51
C LYS A 37 15.14 -11.21 -5.95
N ILE A 38 16.11 -10.74 -6.75
CA ILE A 38 17.50 -10.56 -6.31
C ILE A 38 17.65 -9.50 -5.22
N ASN A 39 16.71 -8.55 -5.12
CA ASN A 39 16.72 -7.52 -4.10
C ASN A 39 15.85 -7.96 -2.91
N PRO A 40 16.45 -8.41 -1.79
CA PRO A 40 15.70 -8.98 -0.66
C PRO A 40 14.79 -7.97 0.05
N TYR A 41 14.95 -6.68 -0.25
CA TYR A 41 14.14 -5.59 0.32
C TYR A 41 12.94 -5.24 -0.57
N SER A 42 12.85 -5.75 -1.80
CA SER A 42 11.79 -5.35 -2.73
C SER A 42 10.40 -5.65 -2.16
N PHE A 43 9.50 -4.66 -2.20
CA PHE A 43 8.14 -4.85 -1.70
C PHE A 43 7.31 -5.88 -2.49
N TYR A 44 7.81 -6.33 -3.66
CA TYR A 44 7.22 -7.46 -4.38
C TYR A 44 7.26 -8.77 -3.59
N HIS A 45 8.20 -8.94 -2.65
CA HIS A 45 8.16 -10.07 -1.72
C HIS A 45 6.87 -10.10 -0.88
N ILE A 46 6.12 -9.00 -0.80
CA ILE A 46 4.84 -8.90 -0.09
C ILE A 46 3.68 -8.80 -1.09
N THR A 47 3.75 -7.88 -2.06
CA THR A 47 2.62 -7.59 -2.97
C THR A 47 2.51 -8.52 -4.17
N ARG A 48 3.59 -9.23 -4.51
CA ARG A 48 3.69 -10.19 -5.61
C ARG A 48 4.46 -11.43 -5.14
N SER A 49 4.00 -11.98 -4.00
CA SER A 49 4.70 -13.03 -3.26
C SER A 49 4.86 -14.34 -4.03
N GLU A 50 4.20 -14.48 -5.18
CA GLU A 50 4.45 -15.60 -6.10
C GLU A 50 5.90 -15.67 -6.59
N ILE A 51 6.70 -14.62 -6.42
CA ILE A 51 8.14 -14.69 -6.71
C ILE A 51 8.91 -15.62 -5.76
N ASP A 52 8.39 -15.87 -4.56
CA ASP A 52 9.06 -16.63 -3.52
C ASP A 52 8.52 -18.05 -3.34
N VAL A 53 7.58 -18.46 -4.19
CA VAL A 53 7.03 -19.83 -4.21
C VAL A 53 7.50 -20.59 -5.45
N ALA A 54 7.13 -21.86 -5.57
CA ALA A 54 7.46 -22.68 -6.74
C ALA A 54 6.90 -22.08 -8.04
N THR A 55 7.70 -22.11 -9.11
CA THR A 55 7.32 -21.59 -10.43
C THR A 55 6.02 -22.25 -10.91
N GLY A 56 5.02 -21.44 -11.29
CA GLY A 56 3.73 -21.90 -11.78
C GLY A 56 2.62 -21.96 -10.72
N ALA A 57 2.89 -21.61 -9.46
CA ALA A 57 1.84 -21.47 -8.46
C ALA A 57 0.82 -20.39 -8.89
N PRO A 58 -0.49 -20.62 -8.71
CA PRO A 58 -1.49 -19.58 -8.93
C PRO A 58 -1.27 -18.39 -8.00
N VAL A 59 -1.30 -17.16 -8.53
CA VAL A 59 -1.08 -15.92 -7.76
C VAL A 59 -2.04 -15.78 -6.58
N ASN A 60 -3.26 -16.32 -6.69
CA ASN A 60 -4.28 -16.27 -5.64
C ASN A 60 -4.33 -17.54 -4.78
N SER A 61 -3.29 -18.37 -4.81
CA SER A 61 -3.24 -19.60 -4.01
C SER A 61 -3.00 -19.31 -2.54
N LYS A 62 -3.43 -20.24 -1.68
CA LYS A 62 -3.18 -20.18 -0.23
C LYS A 62 -1.69 -20.05 0.09
N GLU A 63 -0.85 -20.79 -0.63
CA GLU A 63 0.61 -20.75 -0.47
C GLU A 63 1.19 -19.35 -0.71
N VAL A 64 0.75 -18.65 -1.76
CA VAL A 64 1.20 -17.27 -2.04
C VAL A 64 0.80 -16.31 -0.93
N TYR A 65 -0.41 -16.44 -0.37
CA TYR A 65 -0.85 -15.61 0.76
C TYR A 65 -0.11 -15.90 2.06
N GLU A 66 0.17 -17.17 2.34
CA GLU A 66 1.01 -17.56 3.48
C GLU A 66 2.42 -16.98 3.31
N LYS A 67 2.97 -17.03 2.10
CA LYS A 67 4.27 -16.44 1.80
C LYS A 67 4.30 -14.93 1.96
N ALA A 68 3.25 -14.24 1.52
CA ALA A 68 3.11 -12.80 1.72
C ALA A 68 3.12 -12.41 3.20
N LYS A 69 2.42 -13.21 4.03
CA LYS A 69 2.39 -13.01 5.48
C LYS A 69 3.77 -13.22 6.10
N GLU A 70 4.44 -14.32 5.79
CA GLU A 70 5.81 -14.61 6.26
C GLU A 70 6.78 -13.47 5.91
N ASN A 71 6.71 -12.99 4.66
CA ASN A 71 7.58 -11.91 4.19
C ASN A 71 7.26 -10.58 4.87
N LEU A 72 5.98 -10.25 5.10
CA LEU A 72 5.60 -9.06 5.85
C LEU A 72 6.14 -9.11 7.30
N GLU A 73 5.98 -10.25 7.97
CA GLU A 73 6.49 -10.46 9.32
C GLU A 73 8.03 -10.34 9.36
N ARG A 74 8.73 -10.93 8.38
CA ARG A 74 10.18 -10.75 8.21
C ARG A 74 10.55 -9.28 8.05
N PHE A 75 9.86 -8.53 7.18
CA PHE A 75 10.16 -7.11 6.96
C PHE A 75 9.99 -6.27 8.24
N ILE A 76 9.02 -6.62 9.09
CA ILE A 76 8.82 -5.96 10.38
C ILE A 76 9.93 -6.34 11.36
N ASN A 77 10.20 -7.64 11.51
CA ASN A 77 11.18 -8.18 12.47
C ASN A 77 12.61 -7.74 12.17
N ASP A 78 12.99 -7.70 10.88
CA ASP A 78 14.30 -7.24 10.42
C ASP A 78 14.42 -5.71 10.46
N GLY A 79 13.34 -5.01 10.84
CA GLY A 79 13.28 -3.56 10.87
C GLY A 79 13.43 -2.93 9.49
N ILE A 80 13.02 -3.62 8.42
CA ILE A 80 12.90 -3.03 7.08
C ILE A 80 11.70 -2.09 7.05
N LEU A 81 10.58 -2.55 7.61
CA LEU A 81 9.40 -1.75 7.90
C LEU A 81 9.36 -1.42 9.39
N ILE A 82 9.06 -0.17 9.70
CA ILE A 82 8.91 0.33 11.05
C ILE A 82 7.51 0.93 11.23
N GLN A 83 6.93 0.69 12.39
CA GLN A 83 5.66 1.30 12.77
C GLN A 83 5.93 2.62 13.49
N ASP A 84 5.26 3.69 13.07
CA ASP A 84 5.40 4.98 13.75
C ASP A 84 4.93 4.89 15.21
N GLU A 85 5.61 5.59 16.11
CA GLU A 85 5.32 5.56 17.56
C GLU A 85 3.98 6.21 17.91
N LYS A 86 3.61 7.25 17.17
CA LYS A 86 2.40 8.06 17.39
C LYS A 86 1.51 8.01 16.14
N PRO A 87 0.19 8.14 16.30
CA PRO A 87 -0.71 8.32 15.16
C PRO A 87 -0.34 9.58 14.38
N CYS A 88 -0.20 9.45 13.06
CA CYS A 88 0.14 10.55 12.15
C CYS A 88 -0.90 10.68 11.04
N TYR A 89 -0.94 11.89 10.47
CA TYR A 89 -1.49 12.13 9.15
C TYR A 89 -0.34 12.09 8.15
N TYR A 90 -0.51 11.41 7.02
CA TYR A 90 0.56 11.29 6.03
C TYR A 90 0.23 12.09 4.78
N ILE A 91 1.24 12.74 4.22
CA ILE A 91 1.13 13.47 2.96
C ILE A 91 1.86 12.66 1.90
N TYR A 92 1.22 12.47 0.75
CA TYR A 92 1.87 11.93 -0.43
C TYR A 92 1.77 12.92 -1.58
N ARG A 93 2.71 12.86 -2.52
CA ARG A 93 2.70 13.65 -3.74
C ARG A 93 3.05 12.76 -4.92
N ILE A 94 2.29 12.89 -6.00
CA ILE A 94 2.59 12.30 -7.29
C ILE A 94 2.82 13.43 -8.27
N THR A 95 3.93 13.40 -8.99
CA THR A 95 4.24 14.37 -10.05
C THR A 95 4.31 13.63 -11.38
N MET A 96 3.44 14.00 -12.32
CA MET A 96 3.40 13.44 -13.67
C MET A 96 3.28 14.57 -14.69
N ASN A 97 4.09 14.51 -15.76
CA ASN A 97 4.08 15.50 -16.84
C ASN A 97 4.16 16.96 -16.34
N GLY A 98 5.03 17.22 -15.35
CA GLY A 98 5.21 18.54 -14.73
C GLY A 98 4.08 18.99 -13.80
N ARG A 99 3.02 18.19 -13.62
CA ARG A 99 1.90 18.51 -12.72
C ARG A 99 2.00 17.67 -11.45
N SER A 100 1.92 18.35 -10.30
CA SER A 100 1.93 17.70 -8.99
C SER A 100 0.54 17.62 -8.39
N GLN A 101 0.21 16.47 -7.81
CA GLN A 101 -1.00 16.23 -7.04
C GLN A 101 -0.57 15.78 -5.65
N THR A 102 -1.00 16.52 -4.63
CA THR A 102 -0.71 16.20 -3.23
C THR A 102 -1.98 15.66 -2.58
N GLY A 103 -1.86 14.62 -1.78
CA GLY A 103 -3.00 14.10 -1.05
C GLY A 103 -2.65 13.71 0.38
N LEU A 104 -3.72 13.45 1.12
CA LEU A 104 -3.70 13.07 2.52
C LEU A 104 -4.04 11.59 2.63
N VAL A 105 -3.22 10.86 3.39
CA VAL A 105 -3.54 9.50 3.84
C VAL A 105 -3.94 9.58 5.31
N CYS A 106 -5.19 9.22 5.57
CA CYS A 106 -5.78 9.23 6.90
C CYS A 106 -6.90 8.18 6.98
N CYS A 107 -7.31 7.81 8.19
CA CYS A 107 -8.54 7.04 8.36
C CYS A 107 -9.75 7.95 8.14
N SER A 108 -10.84 7.42 7.58
CA SER A 108 -12.12 8.13 7.50
C SER A 108 -13.29 7.19 7.74
N ALA A 109 -14.40 7.74 8.24
CA ALA A 109 -15.66 7.00 8.41
C ALA A 109 -16.16 6.44 7.06
N LEU A 110 -16.44 5.12 7.01
CA LEU A 110 -17.09 4.51 5.84
C LEU A 110 -18.40 5.22 5.49
N LYS A 111 -19.17 5.63 6.51
CA LYS A 111 -20.40 6.42 6.35
C LYS A 111 -20.19 7.69 5.53
N ASP A 112 -19.07 8.39 5.70
CA ASP A 112 -18.78 9.60 4.93
C ASP A 112 -18.48 9.31 3.45
N TYR A 113 -17.96 8.13 3.14
CA TYR A 113 -17.79 7.64 1.76
C TYR A 113 -19.11 7.19 1.12
N GLU A 114 -19.95 6.48 1.87
CA GLU A 114 -21.27 6.01 1.43
C GLU A 114 -22.22 7.17 1.15
N GLU A 115 -22.24 8.18 2.03
CA GLU A 115 -23.11 9.35 1.92
C GLU A 115 -22.54 10.43 0.96
N GLY A 116 -21.49 10.10 0.19
CA GLY A 116 -20.94 10.97 -0.86
C GLY A 116 -20.24 12.24 -0.35
N ARG A 117 -19.95 12.32 0.95
CA ARG A 117 -19.18 13.43 1.54
C ARG A 117 -17.70 13.38 1.14
N ILE A 118 -17.19 12.19 0.82
CA ILE A 118 -15.89 12.01 0.16
C ILE A 118 -16.10 11.83 -1.34
N LYS A 119 -15.44 12.68 -2.13
CA LYS A 119 -15.43 12.55 -3.59
C LYS A 119 -14.56 11.36 -3.98
N LYS A 120 -15.11 10.48 -4.80
CA LYS A 120 -14.49 9.20 -5.20
C LYS A 120 -13.63 9.43 -6.44
N HIS A 121 -12.36 9.03 -6.39
CA HIS A 121 -11.45 9.06 -7.55
C HIS A 121 -11.51 7.73 -8.34
N GLU A 122 -11.76 6.62 -7.66
CA GLU A 122 -11.92 5.27 -8.23
C GLU A 122 -13.12 4.56 -7.58
N GLN A 123 -13.82 3.70 -8.34
CA GLN A 123 -14.91 2.89 -7.80
C GLN A 123 -14.35 1.60 -7.19
N GLY A 124 -14.17 1.57 -5.86
CA GLY A 124 -13.92 0.33 -5.13
C GLY A 124 -15.21 -0.50 -4.99
N ARG A 125 -15.12 -1.83 -5.16
CA ARG A 125 -16.22 -2.78 -4.90
C ARG A 125 -16.67 -2.66 -3.43
N GLY A 126 -17.97 -2.48 -3.21
CA GLY A 126 -18.52 -2.20 -1.88
C GLY A 126 -18.19 -3.29 -0.86
N LEU A 127 -17.60 -2.89 0.27
CA LEU A 127 -17.42 -3.76 1.44
C LEU A 127 -18.52 -3.45 2.46
N PRO A 128 -19.21 -4.45 3.02
CA PRO A 128 -20.18 -4.25 4.09
C PRO A 128 -19.46 -4.11 5.44
N GLY A 129 -19.80 -3.07 6.20
CA GLY A 129 -19.50 -3.00 7.63
C GLY A 129 -18.66 -1.80 8.08
N ARG A 130 -18.94 -1.38 9.32
CA ARG A 130 -18.46 -0.19 10.04
C ARG A 130 -16.94 -0.20 10.29
N LEU A 131 -16.14 -0.12 9.23
CA LEU A 131 -14.68 -0.13 9.28
C LEU A 131 -14.12 1.24 8.89
N LEU A 132 -13.15 1.73 9.66
CA LEU A 132 -12.29 2.84 9.26
C LEU A 132 -11.10 2.22 8.50
N GLY A 133 -10.98 2.52 7.20
CA GLY A 133 -9.80 2.16 6.40
C GLY A 133 -8.95 3.39 6.10
N PRO A 134 -7.65 3.23 5.79
CA PRO A 134 -6.88 4.33 5.23
C PRO A 134 -7.53 4.75 3.90
N VAL A 135 -7.94 6.01 3.81
CA VAL A 135 -8.51 6.61 2.61
C VAL A 135 -7.47 7.55 2.03
N LEU A 136 -7.24 7.40 0.72
CA LEU A 136 -6.41 8.31 -0.06
C LEU A 136 -7.29 9.49 -0.51
N LEU A 137 -7.18 10.62 0.17
CA LEU A 137 -7.85 11.85 -0.24
C LEU A 137 -6.90 12.64 -1.14
N LYS A 138 -7.19 12.63 -2.44
CA LYS A 138 -6.42 13.36 -3.45
C LYS A 138 -6.90 14.81 -3.53
N GLY A 139 -6.06 15.75 -3.11
CA GLY A 139 -6.30 17.16 -3.36
C GLY A 139 -6.01 17.46 -4.83
N GLY A 140 -7.03 17.77 -5.61
CA GLY A 140 -6.84 18.51 -6.85
C GLY A 140 -6.38 19.92 -6.52
N ASN A 141 -5.55 20.52 -7.37
CA ASN A 141 -5.26 21.95 -7.29
C ASN A 141 -6.61 22.70 -7.27
N LEU A 142 -6.84 23.48 -6.22
CA LEU A 142 -7.75 24.63 -6.27
C LEU A 142 -7.17 25.66 -7.25
#